data_AF-A0AAU4F691-F1
#
_entry.id   AF-A0AAU4F691-F1
#
_cell.length_a   1.000
_cell.length_b   1.000
_cell.length_c   1.000
_cell.angle_alpha   90.00
_cell.angle_beta   90.00
_cell.angle_gamma   90.00
#
_symmetry.space_group_name_H-M   'P 1'
#
loop_
_entity.id
_entity.type
_entity.pdbx_description
1 polymer ?
#
loop_
_entity_poly.entity_id
_entity_poly.type
_entity_poly.pdbx_seq_one_letter_code
_entity_poly.pdbx_strand_id
1 'polypeptide(L)'
;MNAVDESHTQLGAYALGALDPAEAADFERRHLQTCAQCRFDLNELVALRESLDEVPPEAFLDGPPEGGELLLQKTLRRVREEETAAPARTASRPASRRGLALVAAAVLVVAALGGGILVGRQTSDSSIAAPAFPPDTPAGTKSVEGRDPTTGVQLAASVAPFAGWVKVNVAVKGVKAGEQCLLQVVTKEGQAVTAGSWKVSEKWESQGFSLDGSALVAPDDVKSVDIVTVDGRKLVSAQV
;
A
#
# COMPACT_ATOMS: atom_id res chain seq x y z
N MET A 1 -28.36 11.53 -7.88
CA MET A 1 -27.06 12.21 -7.96
C MET A 1 -27.35 13.70 -7.96
N ASN A 2 -26.70 14.49 -7.10
CA ASN A 2 -27.02 15.91 -6.89
C ASN A 2 -26.25 16.79 -7.88
N ALA A 3 -26.85 17.89 -8.35
CA ALA A 3 -26.25 18.84 -9.31
C ALA A 3 -24.87 19.44 -8.89
N VAL A 4 -24.54 19.37 -7.60
CA VAL A 4 -23.24 19.80 -7.06
C VAL A 4 -22.10 18.85 -7.48
N ASP A 5 -22.40 17.55 -7.60
CA ASP A 5 -21.44 16.51 -7.96
C ASP A 5 -21.08 16.55 -9.46
N GLU A 6 -22.08 16.85 -10.30
CA GLU A 6 -21.85 17.10 -11.74
C GLU A 6 -20.98 18.33 -11.98
N SER A 7 -21.11 19.37 -11.17
CA SER A 7 -20.35 20.62 -11.34
C SER A 7 -18.85 20.41 -11.07
N HIS A 8 -18.47 19.63 -10.05
CA HIS A 8 -17.05 19.34 -9.78
C HIS A 8 -16.44 18.42 -10.85
N THR A 9 -17.25 17.53 -11.44
CA THR A 9 -16.82 16.61 -12.50
C THR A 9 -16.42 17.33 -13.79
N GLN A 10 -16.98 18.52 -14.05
CA GLN A 10 -16.68 19.32 -15.25
C GLN A 10 -15.32 20.02 -15.21
N LEU A 11 -14.66 20.11 -14.05
CA LEU A 11 -13.37 20.79 -13.91
C LEU A 11 -12.29 20.22 -14.86
N GLY A 12 -12.22 18.90 -14.99
CA GLY A 12 -11.25 18.26 -15.88
C GLY A 12 -11.50 18.59 -17.35
N ALA A 13 -12.77 18.55 -17.78
CA ALA A 13 -13.15 18.92 -19.14
C ALA A 13 -12.86 20.41 -19.42
N TYR A 14 -13.12 21.28 -18.45
CA TYR A 14 -12.79 22.70 -18.54
C TYR A 14 -11.28 22.93 -18.66
N ALA A 15 -10.46 22.32 -17.79
CA ALA A 15 -9.01 22.48 -17.78
C ALA A 15 -8.33 21.96 -19.07
N LEU A 16 -8.88 20.90 -19.67
CA LEU A 16 -8.40 20.34 -20.93
C LEU A 16 -8.92 21.09 -22.17
N GLY A 17 -9.82 22.07 -22.00
CA GLY A 17 -10.45 22.78 -23.12
C GLY A 17 -11.42 21.91 -23.92
N ALA A 18 -12.00 20.88 -23.29
CA ALA A 18 -12.94 19.95 -23.92
C ALA A 18 -14.41 20.43 -23.86
N LEU A 19 -14.70 21.49 -23.08
CA LEU A 19 -16.01 22.14 -23.07
C LEU A 19 -16.15 23.09 -24.25
N ASP A 20 -17.38 23.25 -24.74
CA ASP A 20 -17.64 24.29 -25.72
C ASP A 20 -17.52 25.70 -25.08
N PRO A 21 -17.36 26.78 -25.88
CA PRO A 21 -17.17 28.12 -25.33
C PRO A 21 -18.33 28.63 -24.46
N ALA A 22 -19.57 28.20 -24.72
CA ALA A 22 -20.73 28.60 -23.94
C ALA A 22 -20.77 27.83 -22.60
N GLU A 23 -20.50 26.52 -22.63
CA GLU A 23 -20.38 25.67 -21.45
C GLU A 23 -19.24 26.12 -20.53
N ALA A 24 -18.07 26.47 -21.09
CA ALA A 24 -16.93 26.97 -20.32
C ALA A 24 -17.26 28.29 -19.61
N ALA A 25 -17.83 29.27 -20.33
CA ALA A 25 -18.21 30.56 -19.75
C ALA A 25 -19.29 30.42 -18.67
N ASP A 26 -20.17 29.44 -18.80
CA ASP A 26 -21.22 29.16 -17.84
C ASP A 26 -20.68 28.43 -16.59
N PHE A 27 -19.77 27.46 -16.78
CA PHE A 27 -19.03 26.81 -15.69
C PHE A 27 -18.23 27.82 -14.86
N GLU A 28 -17.54 28.75 -15.52
CA GLU A 28 -16.80 29.82 -14.87
C GLU A 28 -17.70 30.67 -13.95
N ARG A 29 -18.82 31.17 -14.49
CA ARG A 29 -19.74 32.05 -13.78
C ARG A 29 -20.47 31.33 -12.65
N ARG A 30 -20.99 30.13 -12.92
CA ARG A 30 -21.88 29.41 -11.99
C ARG A 30 -21.12 28.68 -10.89
N HIS A 31 -19.90 28.20 -11.19
CA HIS A 31 -19.19 27.32 -10.27
C HIS A 31 -17.79 27.83 -9.90
N LEU A 32 -16.95 28.15 -10.90
CA LEU A 32 -15.54 28.47 -10.63
C LEU A 32 -15.38 29.74 -9.77
N GLN A 33 -16.24 30.74 -9.96
CA GLN A 33 -16.22 31.97 -9.16
C GLN A 33 -16.60 31.75 -7.69
N THR A 34 -17.38 30.71 -7.38
CA THR A 34 -17.96 30.50 -6.04
C THR A 34 -17.33 29.33 -5.29
N CYS A 35 -16.67 28.39 -5.99
CA CYS A 35 -16.01 27.24 -5.39
C CYS A 35 -14.51 27.50 -5.17
N ALA A 36 -14.07 27.57 -3.91
CA ALA A 36 -12.65 27.71 -3.58
C ALA A 36 -11.83 26.47 -3.94
N GLN A 37 -12.40 25.28 -3.75
CA GLN A 37 -11.73 24.01 -4.05
C GLN A 37 -11.41 23.90 -5.54
N CYS A 38 -12.39 24.10 -6.43
CA CYS A 38 -12.14 23.98 -7.86
C CYS A 38 -11.17 25.04 -8.41
N ARG A 39 -11.05 26.21 -7.77
CA ARG A 39 -10.01 27.20 -8.11
C ARG A 39 -8.63 26.73 -7.68
N PHE A 40 -8.52 26.11 -6.50
CA PHE A 40 -7.27 25.52 -6.05
C PHE A 40 -6.84 24.38 -6.98
N ASP A 41 -7.74 23.43 -7.25
CA ASP A 41 -7.49 22.30 -8.13
C ASP A 41 -7.14 22.75 -9.56
N LEU A 42 -7.80 23.79 -10.09
CA LEU A 42 -7.45 24.36 -11.39
C LEU A 42 -6.02 24.90 -11.43
N ASN A 43 -5.56 25.57 -10.37
CA ASN A 43 -4.19 26.06 -10.29
C ASN A 43 -3.18 24.90 -10.26
N GLU A 44 -3.49 23.80 -9.56
CA GLU A 44 -2.63 22.61 -9.58
C GLU A 44 -2.54 22.00 -10.99
N LEU A 45 -3.65 21.92 -11.71
CA LEU A 45 -3.69 21.44 -13.09
C LEU A 45 -2.91 22.34 -14.05
N VAL A 46 -2.98 23.66 -13.88
CA VAL A 46 -2.19 24.62 -14.68
C VAL A 46 -0.69 24.45 -14.41
N ALA A 47 -0.28 24.32 -13.14
CA ALA A 47 1.12 24.10 -12.79
C ALA A 47 1.68 22.78 -13.37
N LEU A 48 0.86 21.72 -13.37
CA LEU A 48 1.21 20.47 -14.02
C LEU A 48 1.37 20.65 -15.53
N ARG A 49 0.46 21.40 -16.18
CA ARG A 49 0.54 21.67 -17.61
C ARG A 49 1.80 22.45 -17.97
N GLU A 50 2.16 23.47 -17.21
CA GLU A 50 3.41 24.21 -17.40
C GLU A 50 4.64 23.29 -17.33
N SER A 51 4.62 22.31 -16.42
CA SER A 51 5.69 21.30 -16.34
C SER A 51 5.72 20.37 -17.57
N LEU A 52 4.56 20.06 -18.16
CA LEU A 52 4.46 19.25 -19.36
C LEU A 52 4.87 20.03 -20.62
N ASP A 53 4.70 21.36 -20.64
CA ASP A 53 5.14 22.22 -21.73
C ASP A 53 6.68 22.29 -21.85
N GLU A 54 7.43 21.87 -20.80
CA GLU A 54 8.89 21.73 -20.86
C GLU A 54 9.35 20.47 -21.63
N VAL A 55 8.44 19.56 -21.98
CA VAL A 55 8.78 18.33 -22.69
C VAL A 55 9.17 18.66 -24.14
N PRO A 56 10.40 18.32 -24.55
CA PRO A 56 10.89 18.68 -25.88
C PRO A 56 10.19 17.84 -26.97
N PRO A 57 10.01 18.37 -28.19
CA PRO A 57 9.30 17.67 -29.26
C PRO A 57 9.83 16.26 -29.56
N GLU A 58 11.13 16.06 -29.39
CA GLU A 58 11.84 14.81 -29.62
C GLU A 58 11.48 13.72 -28.60
N ALA A 59 10.88 14.09 -27.45
CA ALA A 59 10.37 13.16 -26.45
C ALA A 59 8.91 12.75 -26.72
N PHE A 60 8.21 13.39 -27.66
CA PHE A 60 6.92 12.89 -28.11
C PHE A 60 7.15 11.64 -28.97
N LEU A 61 6.79 10.49 -28.40
CA LEU A 61 6.69 9.25 -29.16
C LEU A 61 5.37 9.29 -29.93
N ASP A 62 5.46 9.31 -31.26
CA ASP A 62 4.28 9.22 -32.12
C ASP A 62 3.72 7.79 -32.10
N GLY A 63 2.50 7.68 -31.61
CA GLY A 63 1.72 6.45 -31.66
C GLY A 63 2.03 5.43 -30.55
N PRO A 64 1.18 4.40 -30.42
CA PRO A 64 1.42 3.33 -29.45
C PRO A 64 2.75 2.62 -29.75
N PRO A 65 3.43 2.08 -28.73
CA PRO A 65 4.67 1.32 -28.93
C PRO A 65 4.45 0.16 -29.90
N GLU A 66 5.50 -0.28 -30.59
CA GLU A 66 5.41 -1.43 -31.49
C GLU A 66 4.82 -2.65 -30.75
N GLY A 67 3.68 -3.16 -31.25
CA GLY A 67 2.93 -4.25 -30.61
C GLY A 67 1.99 -3.84 -29.48
N GLY A 68 1.87 -2.55 -29.16
CA GLY A 68 0.97 -2.01 -28.14
C GLY A 68 -0.51 -2.34 -28.39
N GLU A 69 -0.94 -2.37 -29.65
CA GLU A 69 -2.30 -2.78 -30.04
C GLU A 69 -2.59 -4.25 -29.68
N LEU A 70 -1.63 -5.15 -29.90
CA LEU A 70 -1.77 -6.56 -29.55
C LEU A 70 -1.81 -6.76 -28.03
N LEU A 71 -1.00 -6.00 -27.29
CA LEU A 71 -1.05 -6.00 -25.83
C LEU A 71 -2.38 -5.45 -25.32
N LEU A 72 -2.88 -4.34 -25.87
CA LEU A 72 -4.19 -3.77 -25.53
C LEU A 72 -5.30 -4.79 -25.77
N GLN A 73 -5.37 -5.39 -26.96
CA GLN A 73 -6.37 -6.42 -27.27
C GLN A 73 -6.28 -7.62 -26.34
N LYS A 74 -5.06 -8.08 -26.00
CA LYS A 74 -4.85 -9.19 -25.07
C LYS A 74 -5.33 -8.84 -23.67
N THR A 75 -5.02 -7.64 -23.19
CA THR A 75 -5.45 -7.14 -21.88
C THR A 75 -6.97 -7.00 -21.82
N LEU A 76 -7.61 -6.39 -22.83
CA LEU A 76 -9.06 -6.26 -22.90
C LEU A 76 -9.76 -7.63 -22.95
N ARG A 77 -9.18 -8.61 -23.66
CA ARG A 77 -9.69 -9.98 -23.66
C ARG A 77 -9.58 -10.63 -22.27
N ARG A 78 -8.45 -10.45 -21.58
CA ARG A 78 -8.26 -10.95 -20.20
C ARG A 78 -9.27 -10.35 -19.22
N VAL A 79 -9.50 -9.04 -19.29
CA VAL A 79 -10.50 -8.37 -18.45
C VAL A 79 -11.90 -8.97 -18.68
N ARG A 80 -12.31 -9.19 -19.94
CA ARG A 80 -13.61 -9.84 -20.24
C ARG A 80 -13.66 -11.29 -19.75
N GLU A 81 -12.58 -12.04 -19.90
CA GLU A 81 -12.47 -13.42 -19.40
C GLU A 81 -12.58 -13.46 -17.87
N GLU A 82 -11.95 -12.54 -17.16
CA GLU A 82 -12.03 -12.42 -15.68
C GLU A 82 -13.42 -11.95 -15.22
N GLU A 83 -14.04 -11.02 -15.96
CA GLU A 83 -15.40 -10.54 -15.70
C GLU A 83 -16.45 -11.65 -15.92
N THR A 84 -16.27 -12.49 -16.94
CA THR A 84 -17.14 -13.66 -17.18
C THR A 84 -16.80 -14.88 -16.31
N ALA A 85 -15.57 -14.98 -15.79
CA ALA A 85 -15.15 -16.04 -14.87
C ALA A 85 -15.47 -15.73 -13.39
N ALA A 86 -15.86 -14.50 -13.04
CA ALA A 86 -16.45 -14.19 -11.74
C ALA A 86 -17.77 -14.98 -11.58
N PRO A 87 -17.96 -15.72 -10.46
CA PRO A 87 -18.71 -16.97 -10.51
C PRO A 87 -20.22 -16.75 -10.53
N ALA A 88 -20.86 -17.35 -11.53
CA ALA A 88 -22.22 -17.84 -11.40
C ALA A 88 -22.27 -18.87 -10.25
N ARG A 89 -22.51 -18.38 -9.04
CA ARG A 89 -22.94 -19.23 -7.92
C ARG A 89 -24.31 -19.80 -8.28
N THR A 90 -24.39 -21.13 -8.24
CA THR A 90 -25.60 -21.99 -8.23
C THR A 90 -25.73 -22.86 -9.47
N ALA A 91 -25.15 -24.06 -9.40
CA ALA A 91 -25.90 -25.29 -9.65
C ALA A 91 -25.12 -26.47 -9.06
N SER A 92 -25.70 -27.05 -8.01
CA SER A 92 -25.34 -28.33 -7.43
C SER A 92 -25.22 -29.41 -8.50
N ARG A 93 -24.11 -30.16 -8.52
CA ARG A 93 -24.17 -31.58 -8.91
C ARG A 93 -23.17 -32.42 -8.11
N PRO A 94 -23.64 -33.48 -7.42
CA PRO A 94 -22.79 -34.37 -6.65
C PRO A 94 -22.28 -35.49 -7.56
N ALA A 95 -20.98 -35.75 -7.62
CA ALA A 95 -20.48 -37.00 -8.17
C ALA A 95 -19.06 -37.34 -7.71
N SER A 96 -18.95 -38.54 -7.16
CA SER A 96 -17.74 -39.35 -6.93
C SER A 96 -16.83 -38.99 -5.76
N ARG A 97 -17.22 -39.54 -4.60
CA ARG A 97 -16.28 -40.25 -3.73
C ARG A 97 -15.51 -41.28 -4.56
N ARG A 98 -14.18 -41.15 -4.66
CA ARG A 98 -13.19 -42.24 -4.85
C ARG A 98 -11.80 -41.62 -4.93
N GLY A 99 -10.98 -41.83 -3.89
CA GLY A 99 -9.58 -41.40 -3.86
C GLY A 99 -9.07 -41.09 -2.47
N LEU A 100 -9.24 -42.04 -1.54
CA LEU A 100 -8.51 -42.04 -0.28
C LEU A 100 -7.01 -42.24 -0.57
N ALA A 101 -6.21 -41.39 0.08
CA ALA A 101 -4.96 -41.70 0.78
C ALA A 101 -3.74 -42.24 0.01
N LEU A 102 -2.58 -41.93 0.62
CA LEU A 102 -1.20 -42.40 0.34
C LEU A 102 -0.52 -41.54 -0.74
N VAL A 103 0.63 -40.90 -0.51
CA VAL A 103 1.86 -41.43 0.09
C VAL A 103 2.70 -40.28 0.68
N ALA A 104 3.16 -40.48 1.91
CA ALA A 104 4.22 -39.71 2.55
C ALA A 104 5.61 -40.19 2.09
N ALA A 105 6.61 -39.33 2.31
CA ALA A 105 8.06 -39.58 2.32
C ALA A 105 8.86 -39.08 1.09
N ALA A 106 9.62 -38.01 1.31
CA ALA A 106 11.01 -37.89 0.86
C ALA A 106 11.73 -36.86 1.76
N VAL A 107 12.48 -37.37 2.74
CA VAL A 107 13.45 -36.64 3.57
C VAL A 107 14.85 -37.11 3.15
N LEU A 108 15.83 -36.21 3.22
CA LEU A 108 17.28 -36.32 2.92
C LEU A 108 17.63 -36.11 1.43
N VAL A 109 18.47 -35.14 1.06
CA VAL A 109 19.91 -35.04 1.39
C VAL A 109 20.42 -33.59 1.47
N VAL A 110 21.35 -33.38 2.41
CA VAL A 110 22.12 -32.16 2.74
C VAL A 110 23.41 -32.05 1.89
N ALA A 111 23.93 -30.82 1.80
CA ALA A 111 25.25 -30.36 1.33
C ALA A 111 25.27 -29.90 -0.15
N ALA A 112 25.82 -28.75 -0.54
CA ALA A 112 26.81 -27.85 0.06
C ALA A 112 26.44 -26.40 -0.31
N LEU A 113 26.73 -25.37 0.50
CA LEU A 113 27.97 -24.60 0.42
C LEU A 113 27.98 -23.56 1.57
N GLY A 114 29.14 -23.40 2.23
CA GLY A 114 29.58 -22.08 2.68
C GLY A 114 29.57 -21.79 4.19
N GLY A 115 30.71 -22.03 4.84
CA GLY A 115 31.35 -21.01 5.68
C GLY A 115 30.77 -20.77 7.08
N GLY A 116 31.40 -21.37 8.09
CA GLY A 116 31.23 -20.95 9.48
C GLY A 116 32.03 -19.68 9.80
N ILE A 117 31.41 -18.78 10.55
CA ILE A 117 32.07 -17.92 11.55
C ILE A 117 31.28 -18.07 12.85
N LEU A 118 31.95 -18.56 13.88
CA LEU A 118 31.47 -18.68 15.25
C LEU A 118 31.67 -17.36 15.98
N VAL A 119 30.61 -16.62 16.29
CA VAL A 119 30.50 -15.77 17.50
C VAL A 119 29.04 -15.67 17.93
N GLY A 120 28.75 -16.03 19.19
CA GLY A 120 27.59 -15.51 19.95
C GLY A 120 26.37 -16.42 20.09
N ARG A 121 26.36 -17.29 21.09
CA ARG A 121 25.16 -17.96 21.61
C ARG A 121 24.21 -16.94 22.25
N GLN A 122 22.97 -16.87 21.79
CA GLN A 122 21.79 -16.94 22.66
C GLN A 122 20.61 -17.58 21.92
N THR A 123 19.77 -18.25 22.69
CA THR A 123 18.81 -19.31 22.32
C THR A 123 17.50 -18.81 21.72
N SER A 124 16.97 -19.58 20.75
CA SER A 124 15.54 -19.90 20.52
C SER A 124 14.52 -18.75 20.41
N ASP A 125 14.07 -18.42 19.20
CA ASP A 125 12.76 -18.79 18.61
C ASP A 125 12.66 -18.09 17.24
N SER A 126 11.85 -18.62 16.32
CA SER A 126 11.68 -18.14 14.93
C SER A 126 11.75 -16.61 14.76
N SER A 127 12.91 -16.12 14.33
CA SER A 127 13.13 -14.73 13.90
C SER A 127 12.37 -14.52 12.59
N ILE A 128 11.52 -13.49 12.56
CA ILE A 128 11.00 -12.94 11.31
C ILE A 128 12.22 -12.32 10.61
N ALA A 129 12.47 -12.72 9.36
CA ALA A 129 13.46 -12.03 8.55
C ALA A 129 13.06 -10.55 8.47
N ALA A 130 13.86 -9.68 9.07
CA ALA A 130 13.73 -8.23 8.92
C ALA A 130 13.60 -7.90 7.42
N PRO A 131 12.81 -6.88 7.04
CA PRO A 131 12.76 -6.46 5.65
C PRO A 131 14.18 -6.14 5.18
N ALA A 132 14.65 -6.89 4.18
CA ALA A 132 15.95 -6.64 3.58
C ALA A 132 15.87 -5.33 2.79
N PHE A 133 16.59 -4.31 3.25
CA PHE A 133 16.75 -3.08 2.49
C PHE A 133 17.71 -3.31 1.31
N PRO A 134 17.49 -2.63 0.17
CA PRO A 134 18.55 -2.43 -0.82
C PRO A 134 19.75 -1.69 -0.16
N PRO A 135 20.96 -1.75 -0.75
CA PRO A 135 22.19 -1.22 -0.15
C PRO A 135 22.18 0.29 0.19
N ASP A 136 21.16 1.04 -0.23
CA ASP A 136 20.98 2.46 0.06
C ASP A 136 19.90 2.67 1.16
N THR A 137 20.15 2.17 2.37
CA THR A 137 19.31 2.52 3.52
C THR A 137 19.61 3.98 3.91
N PRO A 138 18.60 4.89 3.97
CA PRO A 138 18.83 6.28 4.35
C PRO A 138 19.55 6.36 5.70
N ALA A 139 20.58 7.20 5.79
CA ALA A 139 21.31 7.41 7.04
C ALA A 139 20.33 7.83 8.15
N GLY A 140 20.44 7.19 9.32
CA GLY A 140 19.55 7.42 10.46
C GLY A 140 18.30 6.53 10.50
N THR A 141 18.15 5.55 9.59
CA THR A 141 17.08 4.55 9.69
C THR A 141 17.27 3.66 10.92
N LYS A 142 16.22 3.50 11.72
CA LYS A 142 16.19 2.63 12.90
C LYS A 142 15.28 1.42 12.64
N SER A 143 15.79 0.22 12.87
CA SER A 143 15.00 -1.02 12.77
C SER A 143 14.70 -1.56 14.17
N VAL A 144 13.45 -1.93 14.40
CA VAL A 144 12.93 -2.36 15.70
C VAL A 144 12.02 -3.55 15.55
N GLU A 145 11.95 -4.37 16.59
CA GLU A 145 11.07 -5.54 16.63
C GLU A 145 10.26 -5.55 17.92
N GLY A 146 9.05 -6.09 17.84
CA GLY A 146 8.11 -6.21 18.95
C GLY A 146 7.31 -7.49 18.83
N ARG A 147 7.09 -8.16 19.96
CA ARG A 147 6.21 -9.33 20.05
C ARG A 147 5.37 -9.21 21.30
N ASP A 148 4.07 -9.33 21.15
CA ASP A 148 3.14 -9.34 22.28
C ASP A 148 2.78 -10.80 22.62
N PRO A 149 3.07 -11.28 23.85
CA PRO A 149 2.80 -12.66 24.24
C PRO A 149 1.32 -12.93 24.49
N THR A 150 0.50 -11.90 24.73
CA THR A 150 -0.93 -12.03 24.99
C THR A 150 -1.73 -12.13 23.70
N THR A 151 -1.41 -11.32 22.70
CA THR A 151 -2.07 -11.35 21.40
C THR A 151 -1.40 -12.32 20.42
N GLY A 152 -0.13 -12.65 20.64
CA GLY A 152 0.69 -13.47 19.74
C GLY A 152 1.19 -12.71 18.50
N VAL A 153 0.87 -11.41 18.40
CA VAL A 153 1.23 -10.57 17.25
C VAL A 153 2.71 -10.23 17.29
N GLN A 154 3.34 -10.28 16.12
CA GLN A 154 4.74 -9.94 15.90
C GLN A 154 4.83 -8.80 14.89
N LEU A 155 5.75 -7.88 15.15
CA LEU A 155 6.01 -6.67 14.37
C LEU A 155 7.51 -6.50 14.21
N ALA A 156 7.97 -6.31 12.97
CA ALA A 156 9.25 -5.69 12.67
C ALA A 156 8.96 -4.36 11.98
N ALA A 157 9.59 -3.28 12.41
CA ALA A 157 9.40 -1.96 11.84
C ALA A 157 10.74 -1.31 11.52
N SER A 158 10.77 -0.50 10.48
CA SER A 158 11.90 0.34 10.14
C SER A 158 11.43 1.77 9.96
N VAL A 159 12.05 2.68 10.71
CA VAL A 159 11.70 4.09 10.79
C VAL A 159 12.83 4.88 10.16
N ALA A 160 12.58 5.48 9.00
CA ALA A 160 13.54 6.25 8.24
C ALA A 160 13.22 7.75 8.32
N PRO A 161 14.22 8.62 8.57
CA PRO A 161 14.02 10.07 8.50
C PRO A 161 13.71 10.49 7.06
N PHE A 162 12.74 11.40 6.90
CA PHE A 162 12.34 11.94 5.61
C PHE A 162 11.82 13.37 5.79
N ALA A 163 12.56 14.37 5.27
CA ALA A 163 12.15 15.78 5.27
C ALA A 163 11.71 16.35 6.63
N GLY A 164 12.33 15.90 7.74
CA GLY A 164 12.00 16.36 9.09
C GLY A 164 10.88 15.57 9.79
N TRP A 165 10.28 14.59 9.12
CA TRP A 165 9.37 13.61 9.70
C TRP A 165 9.82 12.18 9.38
N VAL A 166 8.98 11.17 9.61
CA VAL A 166 9.37 9.77 9.41
C VAL A 166 8.53 9.04 8.36
N LYS A 167 9.21 8.19 7.59
CA LYS A 167 8.61 7.07 6.85
C LYS A 167 8.78 5.80 7.67
N VAL A 168 7.77 4.94 7.68
CA VAL A 168 7.79 3.67 8.41
C VAL A 168 7.42 2.54 7.47
N ASN A 169 8.26 1.52 7.41
CA ASN A 169 7.94 0.23 6.80
C ASN A 169 7.73 -0.79 7.94
N VAL A 170 6.63 -1.54 7.89
CA VAL A 170 6.35 -2.58 8.89
C VAL A 170 6.12 -3.92 8.23
N ALA A 171 6.55 -4.98 8.89
CA ALA A 171 6.21 -6.37 8.60
C ALA A 171 5.51 -6.97 9.82
N VAL A 172 4.33 -7.55 9.61
CA VAL A 172 3.43 -7.96 10.70
C VAL A 172 2.98 -9.40 10.50
N LYS A 173 2.91 -10.16 11.60
CA LYS A 173 2.37 -11.54 11.63
C LYS A 173 1.46 -11.77 12.84
N GLY A 174 0.47 -12.64 12.67
CA GLY A 174 -0.37 -13.12 13.76
C GLY A 174 -1.61 -12.26 14.07
N VAL A 175 -1.95 -11.29 13.21
CA VAL A 175 -3.21 -10.53 13.33
C VAL A 175 -4.34 -11.29 12.64
N LYS A 176 -5.48 -11.43 13.31
CA LYS A 176 -6.65 -12.16 12.79
C LYS A 176 -7.33 -11.43 11.62
N ALA A 177 -7.88 -12.18 10.68
CA ALA A 177 -8.68 -11.62 9.61
C ALA A 177 -9.92 -10.89 10.16
N GLY A 178 -10.27 -9.78 9.49
CA GLY A 178 -11.39 -8.95 9.88
C GLY A 178 -11.04 -7.81 10.85
N GLU A 179 -9.90 -7.90 11.54
CA GLU A 179 -9.40 -6.83 12.42
C GLU A 179 -9.18 -5.54 11.63
N GLN A 180 -9.69 -4.43 12.16
CA GLN A 180 -9.46 -3.09 11.62
C GLN A 180 -8.35 -2.44 12.44
N CYS A 181 -7.20 -2.23 11.83
CA CYS A 181 -5.97 -1.83 12.50
C CYS A 181 -5.53 -0.43 12.07
N LEU A 182 -4.85 0.24 12.98
CA LEU A 182 -4.13 1.48 12.79
C LEU A 182 -2.64 1.22 13.07
N LEU A 183 -1.77 1.71 12.20
CA LEU A 183 -0.35 1.86 12.48
C LEU A 183 -0.17 3.21 13.15
N GLN A 184 0.43 3.23 14.34
CA GLN A 184 0.68 4.45 15.09
C GLN A 184 2.16 4.59 15.39
N VAL A 185 2.68 5.79 15.18
CA VAL A 185 3.99 6.21 15.67
C VAL A 185 3.74 7.01 16.94
N VAL A 186 4.31 6.55 18.05
CA VAL A 186 4.15 7.19 19.36
C VAL A 186 5.39 8.05 19.65
N THR A 187 5.17 9.31 20.02
CA THR A 187 6.25 10.23 20.40
C THR A 187 6.79 9.94 21.79
N LYS A 188 7.94 10.52 22.16
CA LYS A 188 8.48 10.41 23.53
C LYS A 188 7.55 10.99 24.58
N GLU A 189 6.77 12.00 24.21
CA GLU A 189 5.73 12.62 25.02
C GLU A 189 4.45 11.77 25.13
N GLY A 190 4.35 10.68 24.37
CA GLY A 190 3.23 9.75 24.40
C GLY A 190 2.08 10.10 23.44
N GLN A 191 2.26 11.06 22.55
CA GLN A 191 1.29 11.37 21.51
C GLN A 191 1.34 10.28 20.42
N ALA A 192 0.18 9.71 20.07
CA ALA A 192 0.08 8.75 18.98
C ALA A 192 -0.31 9.46 17.67
N VAL A 193 0.50 9.29 16.63
CA VAL A 193 0.24 9.80 15.28
C VAL A 193 -0.01 8.61 14.35
N THR A 194 -1.18 8.57 13.71
CA THR A 194 -1.56 7.49 12.80
C THR A 194 -0.79 7.59 11.49
N ALA A 195 -0.03 6.55 11.16
CA ALA A 195 0.74 6.43 9.93
C ALA A 195 0.06 5.58 8.84
N GLY A 196 -1.04 4.91 9.17
CA GLY A 196 -1.85 4.14 8.23
C GLY A 196 -3.01 3.41 8.91
N SER A 197 -3.97 2.95 8.12
CA SER A 197 -5.12 2.16 8.59
C SER A 197 -5.51 1.11 7.56
N TRP A 198 -5.86 -0.10 8.01
CA TRP A 198 -6.25 -1.19 7.12
C TRP A 198 -7.19 -2.18 7.81
N LYS A 199 -7.80 -3.05 6.99
CA LYS A 199 -8.49 -4.25 7.46
C LYS A 199 -7.70 -5.49 7.07
N VAL A 200 -7.48 -6.40 8.02
CA VAL A 200 -6.72 -7.62 7.77
C VAL A 200 -7.54 -8.61 6.95
N SER A 201 -6.95 -9.13 5.87
CA SER A 201 -7.55 -10.19 5.04
C SER A 201 -7.16 -11.59 5.53
N GLU A 202 -7.90 -12.63 5.13
CA GLU A 202 -7.56 -14.04 5.42
C GLU A 202 -6.17 -14.42 4.91
N LYS A 203 -5.77 -13.87 3.75
CA LYS A 203 -4.42 -14.05 3.20
C LYS A 203 -3.35 -13.48 4.13
N TRP A 204 -3.58 -12.29 4.67
CA TRP A 204 -2.64 -11.61 5.56
C TRP A 204 -2.54 -12.26 6.93
N GLU A 205 -3.63 -12.84 7.45
CA GLU A 205 -3.58 -13.63 8.68
C GLU A 205 -2.64 -14.84 8.54
N SER A 206 -2.70 -15.55 7.41
CA SER A 206 -1.91 -16.78 7.19
C SER A 206 -0.45 -16.52 6.80
N GLN A 207 -0.18 -15.50 5.97
CA GLN A 207 1.15 -15.25 5.40
C GLN A 207 1.93 -14.14 6.10
N GLY A 208 1.25 -13.33 6.92
CA GLY A 208 1.74 -12.02 7.31
C GLY A 208 1.63 -11.02 6.15
N PHE A 209 2.01 -9.78 6.43
CA PHE A 209 1.95 -8.69 5.46
C PHE A 209 2.98 -7.62 5.78
N SER A 210 3.31 -6.80 4.78
CA SER A 210 4.11 -5.59 4.98
C SER A 210 3.37 -4.36 4.48
N LEU A 211 3.55 -3.23 5.15
CA LEU A 211 2.91 -1.97 4.83
C LEU A 211 3.91 -0.83 4.98
N ASP A 212 3.71 0.19 4.16
CA ASP A 212 4.39 1.48 4.28
C ASP A 212 3.44 2.51 4.86
N GLY A 213 4.00 3.44 5.62
CA GLY A 213 3.29 4.56 6.23
C GLY A 213 4.22 5.75 6.44
N SER A 214 3.63 6.86 6.87
CA SER A 214 4.36 8.07 7.21
C SER A 214 3.67 8.77 8.37
N ALA A 215 4.45 9.34 9.30
CA ALA A 215 3.91 10.08 10.43
C ALA A 215 4.61 11.43 10.54
N LEU A 216 3.83 12.48 10.80
CA LEU A 216 4.34 13.82 11.11
C LEU A 216 4.92 13.85 12.54
N VAL A 217 6.01 13.13 12.73
CA VAL A 217 6.77 13.02 13.98
C VAL A 217 8.24 13.20 13.64
N ALA A 218 8.94 14.05 14.40
CA ALA A 218 10.38 14.24 14.20
C ALA A 218 11.13 12.91 14.42
N PRO A 219 12.14 12.57 13.60
CA PRO A 219 12.86 11.28 13.70
C PRO A 219 13.44 10.98 15.09
N ASP A 220 13.92 12.02 15.77
CA ASP A 220 14.49 11.90 17.12
C ASP A 220 13.44 11.86 18.24
N ASP A 221 12.18 12.12 17.92
CA ASP A 221 11.07 12.10 18.88
C ASP A 221 10.25 10.79 18.82
N VAL A 222 10.57 9.88 17.90
CA VAL A 222 9.92 8.57 17.87
C VAL A 222 10.32 7.74 19.09
N LYS A 223 9.31 7.25 19.83
CA LYS A 223 9.46 6.34 20.97
C LYS A 223 9.11 4.91 20.59
N SER A 224 8.01 4.70 19.87
CA SER A 224 7.59 3.37 19.47
C SER A 224 6.74 3.37 18.21
N VAL A 225 6.69 2.21 17.57
CA VAL A 225 5.75 1.87 16.49
C VAL A 225 4.78 0.84 17.03
N ASP A 226 3.50 1.19 17.02
CA ASP A 226 2.43 0.43 17.62
C ASP A 226 1.42 0.02 16.54
N ILE A 227 0.89 -1.19 16.66
CA ILE A 227 -0.33 -1.59 15.93
C ILE A 227 -1.44 -1.68 16.95
N VAL A 228 -2.49 -0.90 16.71
CA VAL A 228 -3.69 -0.86 17.54
C VAL A 228 -4.90 -1.12 16.66
N THR A 229 -5.97 -1.61 17.24
CA THR A 229 -7.24 -1.71 16.52
C THR A 229 -8.00 -0.39 16.58
N VAL A 230 -8.97 -0.19 15.69
CA VAL A 230 -9.79 1.06 15.64
C VAL A 230 -10.57 1.27 16.94
N ASP A 231 -10.92 0.21 17.66
CA ASP A 231 -11.52 0.23 19.01
C ASP A 231 -10.51 0.51 20.14
N GLY A 232 -9.24 0.77 19.82
CA GLY A 232 -8.22 1.24 20.77
C GLY A 232 -7.46 0.12 21.50
N ARG A 233 -7.67 -1.16 21.14
CA ARG A 233 -6.92 -2.27 21.74
C ARG A 233 -5.55 -2.38 21.08
N LYS A 234 -4.50 -2.31 21.90
CA LYS A 234 -3.12 -2.49 21.42
C LYS A 234 -2.87 -3.96 21.08
N LEU A 235 -2.39 -4.21 19.87
CA LEU A 235 -2.02 -5.55 19.40
C LEU A 235 -0.55 -5.86 19.67
N VAL A 236 0.33 -4.90 19.38
CA VAL A 236 1.78 -5.02 19.57
C VAL A 236 2.42 -3.64 19.58
N SER A 237 3.59 -3.52 20.22
CA SER A 237 4.44 -2.32 20.22
C SER A 237 5.89 -2.72 20.04
N ALA A 238 6.62 -1.98 19.21
CA ALA A 238 8.06 -2.10 19.00
C ALA A 238 8.73 -0.77 19.40
N GLN A 239 9.69 -0.81 20.32
CA GLN A 239 10.35 0.39 20.87
C GLN A 239 11.54 0.80 19.99
N VAL A 240 11.70 2.10 19.77
CA VAL A 240 12.75 2.75 18.94
C VAL A 240 13.93 3.24 19.75
#